data_AF-A0A072PIY1-F1
#
_entry.id   AF-A0A072PIY1-F1
#
_cell.length_a   1.000
_cell.length_b   1.000
_cell.length_c   1.000
_cell.angle_alpha   90.00
_cell.angle_beta   90.00
_cell.angle_gamma   90.00
#
_symmetry.space_group_name_H-M   'P 1'
#
loop_
_entity.id
_entity.type
_entity.pdbx_description
1 polymer ?
#
loop_
_entity_poly.entity_id
_entity_poly.type
_entity_poly.pdbx_seq_one_letter_code
_entity_poly.pdbx_strand_id
1 'polypeptide(L)'
;MAPESAADDEDDYMNMSFEDTAPDKKNETLTQKKRRLAREAEQKARPKSKAELAEEERKKRDGALNKNALDTNNKGYKMMTALGYKAGSALGAAREPADGEKDTRLLEPIGLDMKDSRSGIGADAEKKRKFREEVEAQQQVDKKRKVEAGDFRERQQKEREEKRMEGQVWGAMKVCERLEEEEEAEVDAARGTPKRTKPLQCVNVLWRSLVKQRAINERDRRMRYDLHQSLSRRADYNDPEEESEDQISFAKKADTEEVDIALDNGDEELDQFEALEVSEKLANLVAYLRERWYYCFWCKYRYSDKELEGCPGATEEAHD
;
A
#
# COMPACT_ATOMS: atom_id res chain seq x y z
N MET A 1 -82.24 16.39 -39.11
CA MET A 1 -82.42 14.99 -39.57
C MET A 1 -81.06 14.34 -39.51
N ALA A 2 -80.80 13.54 -38.47
CA ALA A 2 -79.75 12.52 -38.53
C ALA A 2 -80.20 11.42 -39.52
N PRO A 3 -79.29 10.54 -39.95
CA PRO A 3 -79.08 9.34 -39.13
C PRO A 3 -77.61 8.92 -38.96
N GLU A 4 -77.37 8.36 -37.78
CA GLU A 4 -76.21 7.56 -37.39
C GLU A 4 -76.25 6.18 -38.07
N SER A 5 -75.07 5.60 -38.34
CA SER A 5 -74.91 4.16 -38.56
C SER A 5 -73.68 3.66 -37.78
N ALA A 6 -73.96 2.68 -36.92
CA ALA A 6 -73.06 2.06 -35.95
C ALA A 6 -72.20 0.92 -36.53
N ALA A 7 -71.28 0.44 -35.69
CA ALA A 7 -70.37 -0.73 -35.77
C ALA A 7 -69.12 -0.51 -36.66
N ASP A 8 -67.90 -0.74 -36.19
CA ASP A 8 -67.45 -1.89 -35.39
C ASP A 8 -66.31 -1.52 -34.43
N ASP A 9 -66.46 -1.91 -33.16
CA ASP A 9 -65.42 -1.94 -32.14
C ASP A 9 -64.74 -3.32 -32.23
N GLU A 10 -63.61 -3.44 -32.93
CA GLU A 10 -62.68 -4.56 -32.80
C GLU A 10 -61.42 -4.09 -32.05
N ASP A 11 -61.54 -4.06 -30.73
CA ASP A 11 -60.53 -4.46 -29.76
C ASP A 11 -59.08 -4.67 -30.28
N ASP A 12 -58.24 -3.64 -30.19
CA ASP A 12 -56.79 -3.78 -29.95
C ASP A 12 -56.56 -4.18 -28.47
N TYR A 13 -57.33 -5.19 -28.02
CA TYR A 13 -57.37 -5.77 -26.69
C TYR A 13 -56.20 -6.73 -26.50
N MET A 14 -54.97 -6.32 -26.81
CA MET A 14 -53.75 -6.99 -26.33
C MET A 14 -52.48 -6.16 -26.45
N ASN A 15 -52.50 -4.92 -26.94
CA ASN A 15 -51.28 -4.11 -27.04
C ASN A 15 -51.20 -3.00 -26.00
N MET A 16 -51.16 -3.37 -24.71
CA MET A 16 -50.59 -2.50 -23.67
C MET A 16 -49.07 -2.67 -23.70
N SER A 17 -48.40 -2.03 -24.66
CA SER A 17 -46.94 -1.87 -24.62
C SER A 17 -46.61 -0.92 -23.47
N PHE A 18 -46.30 -1.49 -22.29
CA PHE A 18 -45.71 -0.72 -21.21
C PHE A 18 -44.37 -0.16 -21.70
N GLU A 19 -44.26 1.16 -21.80
CA GLU A 19 -42.95 1.80 -21.87
C GLU A 19 -42.19 1.36 -20.62
N ASP A 20 -41.11 0.61 -20.81
CA ASP A 20 -40.11 0.34 -19.78
C ASP A 20 -39.53 1.69 -19.34
N THR A 21 -40.20 2.37 -18.42
CA THR A 21 -39.61 3.46 -17.67
C THR A 21 -38.42 2.84 -16.95
N ALA A 22 -37.21 3.27 -17.32
CA ALA A 22 -35.98 2.91 -16.64
C ALA A 22 -36.20 2.90 -15.11
N PRO A 23 -35.56 2.01 -14.32
CA PRO A 23 -35.76 1.92 -12.88
C PRO A 23 -35.17 3.14 -12.17
N ASP A 24 -35.80 4.31 -12.35
CA ASP A 24 -35.47 5.55 -11.71
C ASP A 24 -36.14 5.56 -10.35
N LYS A 25 -35.29 5.33 -9.34
CA LYS A 25 -35.51 5.32 -7.89
C LYS A 25 -35.81 3.92 -7.36
N LYS A 26 -34.82 3.39 -6.64
CA LYS A 26 -34.95 2.25 -5.73
C LYS A 26 -36.25 2.44 -4.94
N ASN A 27 -37.21 1.53 -5.09
CA ASN A 27 -38.46 1.55 -4.35
C ASN A 27 -38.14 1.52 -2.85
N GLU A 28 -38.23 2.68 -2.21
CA GLU A 28 -37.99 2.80 -0.78
C GLU A 28 -39.03 1.96 -0.04
N THR A 29 -38.57 1.15 0.91
CA THR A 29 -39.48 0.42 1.79
C THR A 29 -40.30 1.41 2.62
N LEU A 30 -41.50 1.01 3.06
CA LEU A 30 -42.38 1.86 3.87
C LEU A 30 -41.67 2.41 5.14
N THR A 31 -40.76 1.62 5.72
CA THR A 31 -39.95 2.00 6.87
C THR A 31 -38.92 3.07 6.51
N GLN A 32 -38.26 2.97 5.35
CA GLN A 32 -37.35 4.00 4.85
C GLN A 32 -38.09 5.31 4.54
N LYS A 33 -39.25 5.23 3.89
CA LYS A 33 -40.10 6.40 3.60
C LYS A 33 -40.54 7.11 4.88
N LYS A 34 -40.97 6.36 5.90
CA LYS A 34 -41.37 6.91 7.20
C LYS A 34 -40.20 7.57 7.93
N ARG A 35 -39.00 6.97 7.86
CA ARG A 35 -37.78 7.54 8.44
C ARG A 35 -37.34 8.83 7.74
N ARG A 36 -37.47 8.91 6.40
CA ARG A 36 -37.18 10.13 5.64
C ARG A 36 -38.15 11.26 6.02
N LEU A 37 -39.45 10.98 6.02
CA LEU A 37 -40.47 11.95 6.41
C LEU A 37 -40.29 12.43 7.85
N ALA A 38 -39.94 11.55 8.78
CA ALA A 38 -39.62 11.92 10.16
C ALA A 38 -38.41 12.85 10.23
N ARG A 39 -37.34 12.55 9.48
CA ARG A 39 -36.13 13.39 9.41
C ARG A 39 -36.39 14.76 8.76
N GLU A 40 -37.20 14.80 7.70
CA GLU A 40 -37.62 16.05 7.07
C GLU A 40 -38.52 16.88 7.99
N ALA A 41 -39.41 16.23 8.75
CA ALA A 41 -40.25 16.88 9.74
C ALA A 41 -39.41 17.44 10.89
N GLU A 42 -38.41 16.71 11.37
CA GLU A 42 -37.45 17.16 12.39
C GLU A 42 -36.65 18.38 11.90
N GLN A 43 -36.16 18.35 10.65
CA GLN A 43 -35.45 19.47 10.04
C GLN A 43 -36.35 20.71 9.86
N LYS A 44 -37.63 20.52 9.51
CA LYS A 44 -38.61 21.62 9.36
C LYS A 44 -39.12 22.16 10.71
N ALA A 45 -39.20 21.31 11.72
CA ALA A 45 -39.69 21.67 13.06
C ALA A 45 -38.62 22.38 13.90
N ARG A 46 -37.34 22.24 13.54
CA ARG A 46 -36.25 22.95 14.23
C ARG A 46 -36.34 24.46 13.97
N PRO A 47 -36.53 25.31 14.99
CA PRO A 47 -36.46 26.75 14.80
C PRO A 47 -35.03 27.14 14.44
N LYS A 48 -34.89 27.97 13.41
CA LYS A 48 -33.59 28.47 12.98
C LYS A 48 -32.96 29.29 14.08
N SER A 49 -31.66 29.12 14.29
CA SER A 49 -30.91 29.94 15.24
C SER A 49 -30.81 31.39 14.76
N LYS A 50 -30.55 32.31 15.68
CA LYS A 50 -30.33 33.74 15.34
C LYS A 50 -29.19 33.93 14.32
N ALA A 51 -28.17 33.08 14.36
CA ALA A 51 -27.06 33.11 13.42
C ALA A 51 -27.48 32.63 12.02
N GLU A 52 -28.23 31.53 11.93
CA GLU A 52 -28.76 31.00 10.66
C GLU A 52 -29.71 32.00 9.99
N LEU A 53 -30.56 32.67 10.77
CA LEU A 53 -31.47 33.70 10.25
C LEU A 53 -30.69 34.90 9.70
N ALA A 54 -29.65 35.36 10.39
CA ALA A 54 -28.79 36.43 9.92
C ALA A 54 -28.02 36.04 8.63
N GLU A 55 -27.59 34.78 8.49
CA GLU A 55 -26.98 34.28 7.26
C GLU A 55 -27.98 34.22 6.09
N GLU A 56 -29.23 33.83 6.35
CA GLU A 56 -30.28 33.83 5.34
C GLU A 56 -30.63 35.26 4.89
N GLU A 57 -30.70 36.22 5.81
CA GLU A 57 -30.87 37.64 5.49
C GLU A 57 -29.71 38.18 4.66
N ARG A 58 -28.47 37.81 5.01
CA ARG A 58 -27.26 38.13 4.22
C ARG A 58 -27.36 37.57 2.82
N LYS A 59 -27.61 36.26 2.67
CA LYS A 59 -27.79 35.60 1.37
C LYS A 59 -28.91 36.23 0.54
N LYS A 60 -30.01 36.62 1.19
CA LYS A 60 -31.15 37.30 0.53
C LYS A 60 -30.76 38.70 0.08
N ARG A 61 -29.99 39.42 0.88
CA ARG A 61 -29.45 40.74 0.53
C ARG A 61 -28.43 40.65 -0.61
N ASP A 62 -27.47 39.75 -0.52
CA ASP A 62 -26.45 39.54 -1.54
C ASP A 62 -27.10 39.06 -2.84
N GLY A 63 -28.06 38.14 -2.77
CA GLY A 63 -28.86 37.70 -3.91
C GLY A 63 -29.76 38.79 -4.50
N ALA A 64 -30.10 39.83 -3.74
CA ALA A 64 -30.81 41.01 -4.26
C ALA A 64 -29.84 42.01 -4.89
N LEU A 65 -28.65 42.19 -4.31
CA LEU A 65 -27.58 43.03 -4.86
C LEU A 65 -27.00 42.45 -6.16
N ASN A 66 -26.89 41.12 -6.26
CA ASN A 66 -26.40 40.42 -7.45
C ASN A 66 -27.42 40.35 -8.60
N LYS A 67 -28.68 40.73 -8.38
CA LYS A 67 -29.69 40.78 -9.44
C LYS A 67 -29.56 42.10 -10.21
N ASN A 68 -28.64 42.12 -11.17
CA ASN A 68 -28.29 43.30 -11.95
C ASN A 68 -29.37 43.72 -12.96
N ALA A 69 -30.24 42.80 -13.40
CA ALA A 69 -31.28 43.07 -14.39
C ALA A 69 -32.66 43.29 -13.74
N LEU A 70 -33.29 44.42 -14.07
CA LEU A 70 -34.69 44.67 -13.71
C LEU A 70 -35.61 43.75 -14.54
N ASP A 71 -36.53 43.06 -13.88
CA ASP A 71 -37.53 42.23 -14.55
C ASP A 71 -38.43 43.08 -15.46
N THR A 72 -38.63 42.62 -16.70
CA THR A 72 -39.51 43.24 -17.72
C THR A 72 -40.96 43.37 -17.25
N ASN A 73 -41.39 42.53 -16.32
CA ASN A 73 -42.73 42.59 -15.74
C ASN A 73 -42.88 43.65 -14.64
N ASN A 74 -41.78 44.20 -14.10
CA ASN A 74 -41.82 45.22 -13.06
C ASN A 74 -42.47 46.52 -13.59
N LYS A 75 -43.40 47.09 -12.82
CA LYS A 75 -44.02 48.40 -13.12
C LYS A 75 -42.97 49.49 -13.38
N GLY A 76 -41.85 49.46 -12.64
CA GLY A 76 -40.74 50.40 -12.84
C GLY A 76 -40.10 50.27 -14.22
N TYR A 77 -39.89 49.05 -14.70
CA TYR A 77 -39.38 48.80 -16.05
C TYR A 77 -40.36 49.33 -17.11
N LYS A 78 -41.67 49.06 -16.95
CA LYS A 78 -42.72 49.57 -17.86
C LYS A 78 -42.75 51.10 -17.94
N MET A 79 -42.60 51.79 -16.81
CA MET A 79 -42.50 53.26 -16.79
C MET A 79 -41.23 53.76 -17.46
N MET A 80 -40.08 53.12 -17.22
CA MET A 80 -38.83 53.51 -17.88
C MET A 80 -38.90 53.30 -19.40
N THR A 81 -39.49 52.19 -19.86
CA THR A 81 -39.67 51.95 -21.29
C THR A 81 -40.59 53.00 -21.94
N ALA A 82 -41.62 53.47 -21.24
CA ALA A 82 -42.49 54.54 -21.70
C ALA A 82 -41.77 55.90 -21.80
N LEU A 83 -40.75 56.12 -20.96
CA LEU A 83 -39.87 57.30 -20.99
C LEU A 83 -38.70 57.17 -21.97
N GLY A 84 -38.66 56.10 -22.78
CA GLY A 84 -37.66 55.91 -23.84
C GLY A 84 -36.43 55.09 -23.43
N TYR A 85 -36.44 54.44 -22.26
CA TYR A 85 -35.39 53.49 -21.88
C TYR A 85 -35.45 52.23 -22.76
N LYS A 86 -34.32 51.85 -23.36
CA LYS A 86 -34.17 50.61 -24.13
C LYS A 86 -33.41 49.59 -23.28
N ALA A 87 -33.88 48.33 -23.28
CA ALA A 87 -33.22 47.24 -22.59
C ALA A 87 -31.74 47.15 -23.01
N GLY A 88 -30.81 47.19 -22.04
CA GLY A 88 -29.38 47.12 -22.31
C GLY A 88 -28.73 48.44 -22.75
N SER A 89 -29.44 49.57 -22.68
CA SER A 89 -28.84 50.90 -22.81
C SER A 89 -28.57 51.52 -21.44
N ALA A 90 -27.49 52.29 -21.31
CA ALA A 90 -27.22 53.06 -20.10
C ALA A 90 -28.07 54.34 -20.07
N LEU A 91 -28.53 54.75 -18.89
CA LEU A 91 -29.27 56.01 -18.73
C LEU A 91 -28.33 57.22 -18.88
N GLY A 92 -28.84 58.31 -19.47
CA GLY A 92 -28.13 59.59 -19.63
C GLY A 92 -27.78 59.92 -21.09
N ALA A 93 -27.50 61.19 -21.37
CA ALA A 93 -27.21 61.69 -22.71
C ALA A 93 -25.92 61.08 -23.28
N ALA A 94 -25.98 60.63 -24.54
CA ALA A 94 -24.83 60.16 -25.29
C ALA A 94 -23.77 61.26 -25.39
N ARG A 95 -22.58 61.03 -24.81
CA ARG A 95 -21.42 61.88 -25.09
C ARG A 95 -20.70 61.26 -26.27
N GLU A 96 -20.65 61.99 -27.39
CA GLU A 96 -19.87 61.61 -28.56
C GLU A 96 -18.44 61.28 -28.11
N PRO A 97 -17.96 60.05 -28.33
CA PRO A 97 -16.63 59.66 -27.90
C PRO A 97 -15.62 60.44 -28.74
N ALA A 98 -14.79 61.25 -28.09
CA ALA A 98 -13.55 61.71 -28.72
C ALA A 98 -12.65 60.47 -28.88
N ASP A 99 -12.30 60.15 -30.11
CA ASP A 99 -11.28 59.16 -30.51
C ASP A 99 -11.27 57.85 -29.70
N GLY A 100 -12.26 56.97 -29.96
CA GLY A 100 -12.18 55.55 -29.61
C GLY A 100 -12.39 55.18 -28.13
N GLU A 101 -12.79 56.12 -27.28
CA GLU A 101 -13.06 55.84 -25.87
C GLU A 101 -14.41 55.11 -25.68
N LYS A 102 -14.42 54.04 -24.88
CA LYS A 102 -15.62 53.24 -24.59
C LYS A 102 -16.58 54.07 -23.73
N ASP A 103 -17.89 53.90 -23.96
CA ASP A 103 -18.91 54.63 -23.21
C ASP A 103 -18.78 54.36 -21.70
N THR A 104 -18.56 55.42 -20.90
CA THR A 104 -18.24 55.32 -19.46
C THR A 104 -19.48 55.14 -18.58
N ARG A 105 -20.67 55.07 -19.18
CA ARG A 105 -21.92 54.93 -18.44
C ARG A 105 -22.10 53.51 -17.94
N LEU A 106 -22.40 53.39 -16.65
CA LEU A 106 -22.62 52.11 -16.00
C LEU A 106 -23.96 51.52 -16.45
N LEU A 107 -23.90 50.28 -16.91
CA LEU A 107 -25.08 49.46 -17.24
C LEU A 107 -25.63 48.75 -15.99
N GLU A 108 -24.77 48.52 -15.00
CA GLU A 108 -25.11 47.82 -13.77
C GLU A 108 -24.96 48.75 -12.56
N PRO A 109 -25.78 48.56 -11.50
CA PRO A 109 -25.60 49.29 -10.25
C PRO A 109 -24.20 49.08 -9.65
N ILE A 110 -23.68 50.10 -8.97
CA ILE A 110 -22.39 49.99 -8.27
C ILE A 110 -22.52 48.96 -7.14
N GLY A 111 -21.64 47.95 -7.16
CA GLY A 111 -21.54 46.95 -6.10
C GLY A 111 -21.13 47.59 -4.76
N LEU A 112 -21.87 47.30 -3.70
CA LEU A 112 -21.57 47.76 -2.36
C LEU A 112 -20.96 46.63 -1.53
N ASP A 113 -19.68 46.78 -1.17
CA ASP A 113 -19.00 45.89 -0.23
C ASP A 113 -19.36 46.29 1.21
N MET A 114 -20.27 45.54 1.84
CA MET A 114 -20.56 45.74 3.24
C MET A 114 -19.45 45.17 4.11
N LYS A 115 -18.89 46.02 4.96
CA LYS A 115 -17.87 45.60 5.91
C LYS A 115 -18.51 44.94 7.12
N ASP A 116 -18.43 43.62 7.16
CA ASP A 116 -19.07 42.80 8.20
C ASP A 116 -18.32 42.73 9.52
N SER A 117 -17.05 43.14 9.52
CA SER A 117 -16.22 43.07 10.71
C SER A 117 -15.64 44.43 11.07
N ARG A 118 -15.37 44.62 12.36
CA ARG A 118 -14.64 45.79 12.88
C ARG A 118 -13.14 45.71 12.60
N SER A 119 -12.70 44.88 11.64
CA SER A 119 -11.29 44.75 11.28
C SER A 119 -10.80 46.02 10.55
N GLY A 120 -9.48 46.25 10.57
CA GLY A 120 -8.86 47.30 9.74
C GLY A 120 -9.11 47.06 8.25
N ILE A 121 -9.18 48.14 7.46
CA ILE A 121 -9.20 48.03 5.99
C ILE A 121 -7.89 47.32 5.58
N GLY A 122 -8.00 46.17 4.89
CA GLY A 122 -6.84 45.35 4.47
C GLY A 122 -6.58 44.08 5.30
N ALA A 123 -7.21 43.91 6.47
CA ALA A 123 -6.99 42.72 7.31
C ALA A 123 -7.45 41.40 6.65
N ASP A 124 -8.47 41.47 5.79
CA ASP A 124 -9.01 40.29 5.11
C ASP A 124 -8.09 39.79 3.97
N ALA A 125 -7.30 40.69 3.37
CA ALA A 125 -6.29 40.32 2.38
C ALA A 125 -5.11 39.58 3.03
N GLU A 126 -4.67 40.04 4.21
CA GLU A 126 -3.60 39.39 4.96
C GLU A 126 -4.00 38.01 5.47
N LYS A 127 -5.24 37.86 5.98
CA LYS A 127 -5.80 36.57 6.38
C LYS A 127 -5.91 35.59 5.22
N LYS A 128 -6.34 36.05 4.04
CA LYS A 128 -6.39 35.22 2.82
C LYS A 128 -5.00 34.75 2.38
N ARG A 129 -3.96 35.59 2.54
CA ARG A 129 -2.57 35.20 2.26
C ARG A 129 -2.09 34.12 3.22
N LYS A 130 -2.28 34.32 4.53
CA LYS A 130 -1.90 33.34 5.57
C LYS A 130 -2.59 31.99 5.36
N PHE A 131 -3.89 32.00 5.07
CA PHE A 131 -4.65 30.77 4.81
C PHE A 131 -4.13 30.00 3.59
N ARG A 132 -3.75 30.70 2.51
CA ARG A 132 -3.18 30.06 1.32
C ARG A 132 -1.82 29.42 1.62
N GLU A 133 -0.98 30.12 2.36
CA GLU A 133 0.34 29.63 2.79
C GLU A 133 0.23 28.39 3.69
N GLU A 134 -0.72 28.37 4.63
CA GLU A 134 -0.99 27.22 5.50
C GLU A 134 -1.49 26.00 4.71
N VAL A 135 -2.39 26.22 3.73
CA VAL A 135 -2.89 25.14 2.86
C VAL A 135 -1.77 24.58 1.99
N GLU A 136 -0.92 25.43 1.42
CA GLU A 136 0.24 25.00 0.64
C GLU A 136 1.25 24.23 1.50
N ALA A 137 1.50 24.66 2.73
CA ALA A 137 2.35 23.94 3.69
C ALA A 137 1.77 22.56 4.04
N GLN A 138 0.46 22.47 4.30
CA GLN A 138 -0.21 21.18 4.55
C GLN A 138 -0.12 20.25 3.34
N GLN A 139 -0.36 20.77 2.13
CA GLN A 139 -0.22 19.99 0.90
C GLN A 139 1.21 19.49 0.69
N GLN A 140 2.23 20.28 1.04
CA GLN A 140 3.62 19.84 0.97
C GLN A 140 3.92 18.72 1.98
N VAL A 141 3.40 18.83 3.21
CA VAL A 141 3.54 17.77 4.22
C VAL A 141 2.86 16.48 3.76
N ASP A 142 1.66 16.57 3.20
CA ASP A 142 0.93 15.40 2.68
C ASP A 142 1.63 14.77 1.47
N LYS A 143 2.23 15.57 0.58
CA LYS A 143 3.05 15.07 -0.53
C LYS A 143 4.29 14.34 -0.01
N LYS A 144 5.01 14.91 0.96
CA LYS A 144 6.18 14.26 1.59
C LYS A 144 5.81 12.94 2.26
N ARG A 145 4.71 12.91 3.01
CA ARG A 145 4.18 11.68 3.64
C ARG A 145 3.81 10.60 2.62
N LYS A 146 3.22 10.98 1.47
CA LYS A 146 2.87 10.03 0.41
C LYS A 146 4.10 9.46 -0.28
N VAL A 147 5.13 10.27 -0.54
CA VAL A 147 6.41 9.79 -1.09
C VAL A 147 7.08 8.84 -0.10
N GLU A 148 7.17 9.22 1.17
CA GLU A 148 7.74 8.39 2.23
C GLU A 148 7.00 7.05 2.42
N ALA A 149 5.66 7.07 2.28
CA ALA A 149 4.85 5.85 2.32
C ALA A 149 5.04 4.95 1.08
N GLY A 150 5.33 5.53 -0.09
CA GLY A 150 5.72 4.79 -1.30
C GLY A 150 7.07 4.10 -1.10
N ASP A 151 8.06 4.87 -0.66
CA ASP A 151 9.41 4.36 -0.36
C ASP A 151 9.37 3.25 0.71
N PHE A 152 8.51 3.39 1.73
CA PHE A 152 8.31 2.35 2.74
C PHE A 152 7.77 1.05 2.14
N ARG A 153 6.79 1.12 1.24
CA ARG A 153 6.21 -0.08 0.59
C ARG A 153 7.23 -0.78 -0.29
N GLU A 154 8.00 -0.03 -1.07
CA GLU A 154 9.04 -0.59 -1.93
C GLU A 154 10.15 -1.24 -1.09
N ARG A 155 10.60 -0.59 -0.01
CA ARG A 155 11.56 -1.19 0.93
C ARG A 155 11.03 -2.50 1.52
N GLN A 156 9.78 -2.53 1.95
CA GLN A 156 9.16 -3.73 2.50
C GLN A 156 8.90 -4.83 1.46
N GLN A 157 8.76 -4.49 0.17
CA GLN A 157 8.72 -5.48 -0.90
C GLN A 157 10.09 -6.10 -1.11
N LYS A 158 11.13 -5.28 -1.27
CA LYS A 158 12.53 -5.74 -1.42
C LYS A 158 12.99 -6.62 -0.25
N GLU A 159 12.75 -6.19 0.98
CA GLU A 159 13.13 -6.96 2.18
C GLU A 159 12.41 -8.33 2.23
N ARG A 160 11.15 -8.40 1.77
CA ARG A 160 10.41 -9.68 1.70
C ARG A 160 10.91 -10.57 0.58
N GLU A 161 11.25 -9.99 -0.56
CA GLU A 161 11.85 -10.70 -1.70
C GLU A 161 13.21 -11.26 -1.31
N GLU A 162 14.09 -10.45 -0.71
CA GLU A 162 15.40 -10.89 -0.18
C GLU A 162 15.24 -12.02 0.83
N LYS A 163 14.34 -11.91 1.81
CA LYS A 163 14.08 -13.00 2.79
C LYS A 163 13.55 -14.28 2.13
N ARG A 164 12.72 -14.17 1.08
CA ARG A 164 12.26 -15.33 0.31
C ARG A 164 13.43 -16.00 -0.40
N MET A 165 14.28 -15.21 -1.06
CA MET A 165 15.48 -15.69 -1.74
C MET A 165 16.48 -16.32 -0.76
N GLU A 166 16.69 -15.72 0.42
CA GLU A 166 17.50 -16.30 1.50
C GLU A 166 16.96 -17.67 1.92
N GLY A 167 15.64 -17.79 2.09
CA GLY A 167 14.99 -19.08 2.38
C GLY A 167 15.24 -20.12 1.29
N GLN A 168 15.23 -19.72 0.02
CA GLN A 168 15.57 -20.59 -1.10
C GLN A 168 17.06 -20.98 -1.12
N VAL A 169 17.97 -20.05 -0.82
CA VAL A 169 19.42 -20.32 -0.68
C VAL A 169 19.65 -21.39 0.39
N TRP A 170 19.05 -21.22 1.58
CA TRP A 170 19.11 -22.22 2.64
C TRP A 170 18.52 -23.57 2.23
N GLY A 171 17.42 -23.55 1.46
CA GLY A 171 16.83 -24.75 0.88
C GLY A 171 17.79 -25.45 -0.09
N ALA A 172 18.44 -24.71 -0.98
CA ALA A 172 19.38 -25.23 -1.96
C ALA A 172 20.64 -25.79 -1.28
N MET A 173 21.19 -25.09 -0.28
CA MET A 173 22.32 -25.58 0.53
C MET A 173 22.02 -26.94 1.17
N LYS A 174 20.81 -27.13 1.75
CA LYS A 174 20.38 -28.41 2.32
C LYS A 174 20.28 -29.52 1.29
N VAL A 175 19.84 -29.19 0.07
CA VAL A 175 19.77 -30.16 -1.02
C VAL A 175 21.17 -30.58 -1.45
N CYS A 176 22.11 -29.64 -1.58
CA CYS A 176 23.51 -29.95 -1.88
C CYS A 176 24.12 -30.86 -0.82
N GLU A 177 23.99 -30.49 0.46
CA GLU A 177 24.48 -31.30 1.59
C GLU A 177 23.90 -32.72 1.55
N ARG A 178 22.58 -32.85 1.36
CA ARG A 178 21.94 -34.17 1.30
C ARG A 178 22.45 -35.03 0.15
N LEU A 179 22.60 -34.47 -1.05
CA LEU A 179 23.07 -35.22 -2.22
C LEU A 179 24.54 -35.65 -2.07
N GLU A 180 25.36 -34.81 -1.45
CA GLU A 180 26.73 -35.18 -1.09
C GLU A 180 26.77 -36.27 -0.01
N GLU A 181 25.99 -36.13 1.05
CA GLU A 181 25.90 -37.16 2.10
C GLU A 181 25.44 -38.52 1.54
N GLU A 182 24.52 -38.51 0.55
CA GLU A 182 24.07 -39.71 -0.15
C GLU A 182 25.22 -40.36 -0.94
N GLU A 183 25.97 -39.60 -1.76
CA GLU A 183 27.11 -40.14 -2.51
C GLU A 183 28.25 -40.58 -1.60
N GLU A 184 28.54 -39.83 -0.54
CA GLU A 184 29.55 -40.21 0.45
C GLU A 184 29.17 -41.49 1.18
N ALA A 185 27.89 -41.64 1.55
CA ALA A 185 27.39 -42.86 2.16
C ALA A 185 27.48 -44.06 1.20
N GLU A 186 27.22 -43.87 -0.10
CA GLU A 186 27.43 -44.90 -1.12
C GLU A 186 28.92 -45.31 -1.22
N VAL A 187 29.82 -44.33 -1.21
CA VAL A 187 31.28 -44.57 -1.26
C VAL A 187 31.80 -45.25 0.01
N ASP A 188 31.35 -44.81 1.19
CA ASP A 188 31.70 -45.41 2.48
C ASP A 188 31.15 -46.83 2.61
N ALA A 189 29.91 -47.07 2.15
CA ALA A 189 29.33 -48.41 2.10
C ALA A 189 30.13 -49.34 1.17
N ALA A 190 30.59 -48.83 0.03
CA ALA A 190 31.44 -49.58 -0.89
C ALA A 190 32.85 -49.86 -0.31
N ARG A 191 33.39 -48.95 0.52
CA ARG A 191 34.73 -49.06 1.13
C ARG A 191 34.74 -49.73 2.51
N GLY A 192 33.59 -49.88 3.16
CA GLY A 192 33.46 -50.41 4.52
C GLY A 192 34.08 -49.51 5.60
N THR A 193 34.23 -48.20 5.33
CA THR A 193 34.86 -47.24 6.25
C THR A 193 33.84 -46.61 7.20
N PRO A 194 34.19 -46.39 8.49
CA PRO A 194 33.30 -45.68 9.41
C PRO A 194 33.21 -44.19 9.05
N LYS A 195 32.04 -43.59 9.27
CA LYS A 195 31.81 -42.15 9.06
C LYS A 195 32.72 -41.33 9.97
N ARG A 196 33.58 -40.49 9.38
CA ARG A 196 34.46 -39.55 10.11
C ARG A 196 33.88 -38.14 10.01
N THR A 197 33.97 -37.37 11.09
CA THR A 197 33.66 -35.94 11.06
C THR A 197 34.71 -35.23 10.21
N LYS A 198 34.27 -34.43 9.24
CA LYS A 198 35.15 -33.65 8.37
C LYS A 198 35.39 -32.27 8.97
N PRO A 199 36.61 -31.72 8.85
CA PRO A 199 36.84 -30.32 9.22
C PRO A 199 36.05 -29.41 8.27
N LEU A 200 35.63 -28.24 8.78
CA LEU A 200 34.77 -27.29 8.05
C LEU A 200 35.35 -26.87 6.68
N GLN A 201 36.67 -26.74 6.58
CA GLN A 201 37.36 -26.35 5.36
C GLN A 201 37.28 -27.40 4.23
N CYS A 202 37.02 -28.67 4.55
CA CYS A 202 36.84 -29.71 3.53
C CYS A 202 35.44 -29.71 2.92
N VAL A 203 34.47 -29.04 3.54
CA VAL A 203 33.12 -28.87 2.99
C VAL A 203 33.17 -27.81 1.90
N ASN A 204 32.42 -27.98 0.81
CA ASN A 204 32.35 -26.98 -0.25
C ASN A 204 31.83 -25.64 0.28
N VAL A 205 32.46 -24.55 -0.17
CA VAL A 205 32.13 -23.17 0.20
C VAL A 205 30.64 -22.86 0.03
N LEU A 206 29.98 -23.42 -0.99
CA LEU A 206 28.57 -23.15 -1.33
C LEU A 206 27.56 -23.46 -0.21
N TRP A 207 27.81 -24.46 0.64
CA TRP A 207 26.96 -24.80 1.81
C TRP A 207 27.76 -24.93 3.11
N ARG A 208 29.04 -24.54 3.12
CA ARG A 208 29.88 -24.51 4.33
C ARG A 208 29.27 -23.61 5.42
N SER A 209 28.60 -22.53 5.03
CA SER A 209 27.88 -21.64 5.97
C SER A 209 26.78 -22.38 6.74
N LEU A 210 26.08 -23.32 6.12
CA LEU A 210 25.06 -24.14 6.77
C LEU A 210 25.67 -25.07 7.83
N VAL A 211 26.79 -25.71 7.51
CA VAL A 211 27.52 -26.58 8.45
C VAL A 211 28.12 -25.76 9.59
N LYS A 212 28.72 -24.60 9.29
CA LYS A 212 29.25 -23.65 10.28
C LYS A 212 28.15 -23.18 11.23
N GLN A 213 26.99 -22.80 10.73
CA GLN A 213 25.83 -22.38 11.54
C GLN A 213 25.31 -23.51 12.45
N ARG A 214 25.28 -24.76 11.96
CA ARG A 214 24.92 -25.92 12.77
C ARG A 214 25.92 -26.13 13.92
N ALA A 215 27.22 -26.05 13.63
CA ALA A 215 28.28 -26.18 14.61
C ALA A 215 28.28 -25.03 15.64
N ILE A 216 28.02 -23.79 15.23
CA ILE A 216 27.83 -22.64 16.14
C ILE A 216 26.64 -22.86 17.07
N ASN A 217 25.49 -23.27 16.53
CA ASN A 217 24.30 -23.53 17.33
C ASN A 217 24.53 -24.67 18.34
N GLU A 218 25.31 -25.68 17.95
CA GLU A 218 25.70 -26.76 18.84
C GLU A 218 26.65 -26.28 19.94
N ARG A 219 27.67 -25.47 19.60
CA ARG A 219 28.55 -24.80 20.55
C ARG A 219 27.77 -23.94 21.54
N ASP A 220 26.86 -23.11 21.06
CA ASP A 220 26.00 -22.25 21.89
C ASP A 220 25.10 -23.06 22.81
N ARG A 221 24.51 -24.16 22.30
CA ARG A 221 23.70 -25.07 23.11
C ARG A 221 24.54 -25.71 24.21
N ARG A 222 25.76 -26.14 23.89
CA ARG A 222 26.73 -26.69 24.86
C ARG A 222 27.13 -25.64 25.89
N MET A 223 27.49 -24.42 25.48
CA MET A 223 27.83 -23.34 26.40
C MET A 223 26.67 -22.96 27.32
N ARG A 224 25.43 -22.91 26.83
CA ARG A 224 24.25 -22.67 27.67
C ARG A 224 24.01 -23.80 28.67
N TYR A 225 24.21 -25.04 28.24
CA TYR A 225 24.10 -26.20 29.10
C TYR A 225 25.17 -26.18 30.20
N ASP A 226 26.43 -25.94 29.83
CA ASP A 226 27.57 -25.82 30.76
C ASP A 226 27.38 -24.65 31.74
N LEU A 227 26.89 -23.50 31.26
CA LEU A 227 26.56 -22.36 32.12
C LEU A 227 25.44 -22.69 33.11
N HIS A 228 24.35 -23.31 32.65
CA HIS A 228 23.24 -23.69 33.54
C HIS A 228 23.69 -24.73 34.58
N GLN A 229 24.59 -25.62 34.19
CA GLN A 229 25.11 -26.69 35.05
C GLN A 229 26.14 -26.16 36.05
N SER A 230 27.05 -25.28 35.64
CA SER A 230 28.02 -24.60 36.52
C SER A 230 27.36 -23.62 37.50
N LEU A 231 26.15 -23.11 37.22
CA LEU A 231 25.36 -22.38 38.22
C LEU A 231 24.75 -23.30 39.30
N SER A 232 24.56 -24.59 38.98
CA SER A 232 23.99 -25.58 39.91
C SER A 232 25.04 -26.26 40.81
N ARG A 233 26.32 -26.24 40.41
CA ARG A 233 27.45 -26.76 41.21
C ARG A 233 28.37 -25.62 41.67
N ARG A 234 28.74 -25.57 42.95
CA ARG A 234 29.78 -24.63 43.41
C ARG A 234 31.13 -25.08 42.85
N ALA A 235 31.95 -24.14 42.37
CA ALA A 235 33.26 -24.41 41.76
C ALA A 235 34.21 -25.25 42.66
N ASP A 236 34.02 -25.22 43.98
CA ASP A 236 34.83 -25.95 44.96
C ASP A 236 34.24 -27.30 45.38
N TYR A 237 33.07 -27.69 44.86
CA TYR A 237 32.38 -28.93 45.25
C TYR A 237 32.84 -30.08 44.34
N ASN A 238 33.94 -30.74 44.74
CA ASN A 238 34.34 -32.04 44.20
C ASN A 238 33.69 -33.12 45.06
N ASP A 239 32.76 -33.88 44.47
CA ASP A 239 32.16 -35.04 45.13
C ASP A 239 33.07 -36.27 44.90
N PRO A 240 33.73 -36.82 45.93
CA PRO A 240 34.61 -37.98 45.78
C PRO A 240 33.84 -39.29 45.49
N GLU A 241 32.52 -39.29 45.60
CA GLU A 241 31.66 -40.44 45.24
C GLU A 241 31.10 -40.36 43.81
N GLU A 242 31.45 -39.31 43.04
CA GLU A 242 30.99 -39.13 41.67
C GLU A 242 31.48 -40.26 40.76
N GLU A 243 30.55 -40.89 40.02
CA GLU A 243 30.86 -41.99 39.13
C GLU A 243 31.77 -41.51 37.99
N SER A 244 32.71 -42.36 37.55
CA SER A 244 33.67 -41.99 36.49
C SER A 244 32.98 -41.56 35.19
N GLU A 245 31.77 -42.07 34.93
CA GLU A 245 30.98 -41.72 33.75
C GLU A 245 30.48 -40.27 33.81
N ASP A 246 30.11 -39.78 34.99
CA ASP A 246 29.71 -38.40 35.21
C ASP A 246 30.92 -37.47 35.05
N GLN A 247 32.09 -37.85 35.59
CA GLN A 247 33.33 -37.08 35.42
C GLN A 247 33.74 -36.93 33.94
N ILE A 248 33.51 -37.97 33.12
CA ILE A 248 33.79 -37.97 31.68
C ILE A 248 32.78 -37.09 30.92
N SER A 249 31.56 -36.93 31.44
CA SER A 249 30.53 -36.07 30.83
C SER A 249 30.84 -34.57 30.97
N PHE A 250 31.58 -34.19 32.03
CA PHE A 250 32.02 -32.81 32.28
C PHE A 250 33.35 -32.46 31.61
N ALA A 251 34.18 -33.46 31.31
CA ALA A 251 35.42 -33.24 30.58
C ALA A 251 35.13 -32.85 29.13
N LYS A 252 35.60 -31.65 28.71
CA LYS A 252 35.62 -31.28 27.29
C LYS A 252 36.38 -32.36 26.52
N LYS A 253 35.71 -32.98 25.55
CA LYS A 253 36.35 -33.99 24.69
C LYS A 253 37.30 -33.27 23.74
N ALA A 254 38.47 -33.83 23.47
CA ALA A 254 39.43 -33.26 22.53
C ALA A 254 38.79 -32.94 21.17
N ASP A 255 37.97 -33.86 20.64
CA ASP A 255 37.20 -33.66 19.40
C ASP A 255 36.28 -32.42 19.43
N THR A 256 35.73 -32.07 20.59
CA THR A 256 34.88 -30.88 20.74
C THR A 256 35.67 -29.59 20.77
N GLU A 257 36.85 -29.61 21.39
CA GLU A 257 37.76 -28.46 21.42
C GLU A 257 38.33 -28.19 20.02
N GLU A 258 38.62 -29.22 19.24
CA GLU A 258 39.07 -29.09 17.85
C GLU A 258 38.05 -28.41 16.95
N VAL A 259 36.76 -28.73 17.10
CA VAL A 259 35.67 -28.08 16.35
C VAL A 259 35.53 -26.61 16.74
N ASP A 260 35.64 -26.29 18.03
CA ASP A 260 35.56 -24.91 18.52
C ASP A 260 36.73 -24.06 17.99
N ILE A 261 37.95 -24.61 17.94
CA ILE A 261 39.12 -23.95 17.34
C ILE A 261 38.93 -23.73 15.83
N ALA A 262 38.38 -24.71 15.12
CA ALA A 262 38.11 -24.59 13.70
C ALA A 262 37.02 -23.55 13.37
N LEU A 263 36.07 -23.31 14.29
CA LEU A 263 35.06 -22.26 14.16
C LEU A 263 35.63 -20.85 14.36
N ASP A 264 36.60 -20.72 15.25
CA ASP A 264 37.23 -19.43 15.56
C ASP A 264 38.30 -19.03 14.51
N ASN A 265 38.82 -20.00 13.75
CA ASN A 265 39.64 -19.72 12.58
C ASN A 265 38.77 -19.11 11.45
N GLY A 266 39.07 -17.86 11.08
CA GLY A 266 38.40 -17.19 9.97
C GLY A 266 38.54 -17.95 8.65
N ASP A 267 37.52 -17.85 7.79
CA ASP A 267 37.45 -18.53 6.50
C ASP A 267 37.23 -17.49 5.39
N GLU A 268 38.33 -17.01 4.80
CA GLU A 268 38.30 -15.94 3.82
C GLU A 268 37.50 -16.30 2.56
N GLU A 269 37.46 -17.57 2.16
CA GLU A 269 36.69 -18.05 1.01
C GLU A 269 35.19 -17.99 1.28
N LEU A 270 34.79 -18.42 2.49
CA LEU A 270 33.41 -18.35 2.95
C LEU A 270 32.97 -16.89 3.13
N ASP A 271 33.82 -16.02 3.67
CA ASP A 271 33.51 -14.60 3.83
C ASP A 271 33.31 -13.89 2.47
N GLN A 272 34.13 -14.23 1.47
CA GLN A 272 33.94 -13.75 0.09
C GLN A 272 32.62 -14.23 -0.51
N PHE A 273 32.26 -15.50 -0.30
CA PHE A 273 30.98 -16.04 -0.77
C PHE A 273 29.79 -15.41 -0.03
N GLU A 274 29.91 -15.19 1.28
CA GLU A 274 28.90 -14.52 2.11
C GLU A 274 28.75 -13.03 1.76
N ALA A 275 29.75 -12.39 1.18
CA ALA A 275 29.66 -11.01 0.68
C ALA A 275 28.88 -10.87 -0.64
N LEU A 276 28.68 -11.96 -1.40
CA LEU A 276 27.90 -11.94 -2.64
C LEU A 276 26.42 -11.65 -2.38
N GLU A 277 25.73 -11.13 -3.40
CA GLU A 277 24.29 -10.92 -3.32
C GLU A 277 23.54 -12.26 -3.16
N VAL A 278 22.38 -12.22 -2.50
CA VAL A 278 21.56 -13.43 -2.26
C VAL A 278 21.14 -14.09 -3.58
N SER A 279 20.89 -13.29 -4.61
CA SER A 279 20.60 -13.72 -5.99
C SER A 279 21.74 -14.55 -6.58
N GLU A 280 22.98 -14.05 -6.49
CA GLU A 280 24.19 -14.70 -7.00
C GLU A 280 24.50 -15.98 -6.25
N LYS A 281 24.34 -15.98 -4.92
CA LYS A 281 24.48 -17.20 -4.09
C LYS A 281 23.53 -18.29 -4.55
N LEU A 282 22.25 -17.95 -4.78
CA LEU A 282 21.27 -18.91 -5.26
C LEU A 282 21.62 -19.42 -6.65
N ALA A 283 22.04 -18.53 -7.57
CA ALA A 283 22.44 -18.91 -8.92
C ALA A 283 23.62 -19.89 -8.91
N ASN A 284 24.64 -19.63 -8.10
CA ASN A 284 25.81 -20.50 -7.96
C ASN A 284 25.43 -21.89 -7.41
N LEU A 285 24.54 -21.94 -6.40
CA LEU A 285 24.01 -23.20 -5.86
C LEU A 285 23.20 -23.99 -6.90
N VAL A 286 22.32 -23.33 -7.62
CA VAL A 286 21.48 -23.96 -8.65
C VAL A 286 22.33 -24.45 -9.82
N ALA A 287 23.32 -23.67 -10.25
CA ALA A 287 24.28 -24.07 -11.28
C ALA A 287 25.04 -25.33 -10.85
N TYR A 288 25.56 -25.34 -9.63
CA TYR A 288 26.27 -26.50 -9.06
C TYR A 288 25.38 -27.76 -9.03
N LEU A 289 24.13 -27.63 -8.57
CA LEU A 289 23.15 -28.73 -8.56
C LEU A 289 22.88 -29.31 -9.96
N ARG A 290 22.85 -28.45 -10.98
CA ARG A 290 22.63 -28.88 -12.37
C ARG A 290 23.86 -29.55 -12.97
N GLU A 291 25.04 -28.98 -12.79
CA GLU A 291 26.27 -29.48 -13.38
C GLU A 291 26.74 -30.78 -12.75
N ARG A 292 26.68 -30.88 -11.42
CA ARG A 292 27.22 -32.03 -10.68
C ARG A 292 26.22 -33.16 -10.52
N TRP A 293 24.96 -32.83 -10.28
CA TRP A 293 23.92 -33.79 -9.89
C TRP A 293 22.81 -33.95 -10.92
N TYR A 294 22.81 -33.14 -11.98
CA TYR A 294 21.70 -33.04 -12.94
C TYR A 294 20.36 -32.81 -12.23
N TYR A 295 20.38 -32.04 -11.14
CA TYR A 295 19.22 -31.81 -10.30
C TYR A 295 18.67 -30.40 -10.53
N CYS A 296 17.37 -30.28 -10.77
CA CYS A 296 16.70 -28.98 -10.82
C CYS A 296 16.08 -28.65 -9.46
N PHE A 297 16.54 -27.56 -8.85
CA PHE A 297 16.00 -27.04 -7.59
C PHE A 297 14.50 -26.70 -7.68
N TRP A 298 14.05 -26.13 -8.79
CA TRP A 298 12.67 -25.69 -9.00
C TRP A 298 11.71 -26.87 -9.28
N CYS A 299 12.10 -27.79 -10.16
CA CYS A 299 11.32 -29.02 -10.40
C CYS A 299 11.39 -30.03 -9.25
N LYS A 300 12.40 -29.90 -8.38
CA LYS A 300 12.75 -30.85 -7.30
C LYS A 300 12.98 -32.27 -7.81
N TYR A 301 13.60 -32.40 -8.97
CA TYR A 301 13.82 -33.67 -9.65
C TYR A 301 15.26 -33.82 -10.14
N ARG A 302 15.78 -35.05 -10.06
CA ARG A 302 17.09 -35.45 -10.57
C ARG A 302 16.93 -36.08 -11.95
N TYR A 303 17.54 -35.47 -12.95
CA TYR A 303 17.52 -35.92 -14.33
C TYR A 303 18.65 -36.94 -14.60
N SER A 304 18.46 -37.78 -15.61
CA SER A 304 19.47 -38.72 -16.11
C SER A 304 20.53 -38.05 -16.96
N ASP A 305 20.13 -37.02 -17.72
CA ASP A 305 20.94 -36.45 -18.79
C ASP A 305 21.51 -35.08 -18.43
N LYS A 306 22.70 -34.80 -18.96
CA LYS A 306 23.44 -33.55 -18.72
C LYS A 306 22.72 -32.31 -19.25
N GLU A 307 21.91 -32.49 -20.28
CA GLU A 307 21.15 -31.42 -20.93
C GLU A 307 19.83 -31.10 -20.19
N LEU A 308 19.49 -31.87 -19.14
CA LEU A 308 18.22 -31.76 -18.41
C LEU A 308 17.02 -31.64 -19.37
N GLU A 309 16.91 -32.59 -20.31
CA GLU A 309 15.83 -32.61 -21.29
C GLU A 309 14.46 -32.56 -20.57
N GLY A 310 13.69 -31.50 -20.82
CA GLY A 310 12.38 -31.25 -20.20
C GLY A 310 12.36 -30.24 -19.05
N CYS A 311 13.50 -29.67 -18.65
CA CYS A 311 13.53 -28.59 -17.65
C CYS A 311 13.29 -27.21 -18.30
N PRO A 312 12.30 -26.41 -17.83
CA PRO A 312 11.94 -25.11 -18.44
C PRO A 312 13.02 -24.03 -18.49
N GLY A 313 14.00 -24.05 -17.57
CA GLY A 313 15.05 -23.03 -17.49
C GLY A 313 15.85 -23.19 -16.20
N ALA A 314 16.75 -22.26 -15.87
CA ALA A 314 17.53 -22.28 -14.61
C ALA A 314 16.98 -21.37 -13.50
N THR A 315 16.11 -20.43 -13.87
CA THR A 315 15.53 -19.41 -13.00
C THR A 315 14.16 -19.83 -12.47
N GLU A 316 13.74 -19.21 -11.36
CA GLU A 316 12.40 -19.40 -10.79
C GLU A 316 11.31 -19.04 -11.82
N GLU A 317 11.47 -17.90 -12.49
CA GLU A 317 10.50 -17.35 -13.46
C GLU A 317 10.19 -18.30 -14.64
N ALA A 318 11.10 -19.21 -14.98
CA ALA A 318 10.86 -20.19 -16.04
C ALA A 318 9.91 -21.32 -15.60
N HIS A 319 9.64 -21.46 -14.30
CA HIS A 319 8.87 -22.56 -13.70
C HIS A 319 7.58 -22.12 -13.00
N ASP A 320 7.25 -20.82 -13.03
CA ASP A 320 5.95 -20.27 -12.60
C ASP A 320 4.85 -20.52 -13.64
#